data_AF-U6M6J8-F1
#
_entry.id   AF-U6M6J8-F1
#
_cell.length_a   1.000
_cell.length_b   1.000
_cell.length_c   1.000
_cell.angle_alpha   90.00
_cell.angle_beta   90.00
_cell.angle_gamma   90.00
#
_symmetry.space_group_name_H-M   'P 1'
#
loop_
_entity.id
_entity.type
_entity.pdbx_description
1 polymer ?
#
loop_
_entity_poly.entity_id
_entity_poly.type
_entity_poly.pdbx_seq_one_letter_code
_entity_poly.pdbx_strand_id
1 'polypeptide(L)'
;MRPFFKTSALCLLALCGLQSATAAKLTFAVSDVGEDAYTAANLARNGELSVHISPLQKSEDIVTALKAALRANPPTGDACASMALPTYFDKVAFHARYTKGTTGPNYRELFQTALTQGTDLSQMKPYPTDWEEVWNQEAGANLAYLLWSTSTEIGCATATCKEDADEKANAVLYCQLVDKPKTNGTPFTEEYYKELMGRKVPLSQMKEDELEVSAGASSIAAPSGLLASLVAIMATIAA
;
A
#
# COMPACT_ATOMS: atom_id res chain seq x y z
N MET A 1 -70.52 35.47 -11.67
CA MET A 1 -69.36 34.99 -10.88
C MET A 1 -68.91 33.64 -11.44
N ARG A 2 -67.62 33.48 -11.75
CA ARG A 2 -66.91 32.21 -11.98
C ARG A 2 -66.77 31.41 -10.65
N PRO A 3 -66.22 30.18 -10.61
CA PRO A 3 -66.35 28.99 -11.49
C PRO A 3 -66.40 27.65 -10.68
N PHE A 4 -66.07 26.50 -11.32
CA PHE A 4 -65.41 25.24 -10.82
C PHE A 4 -66.23 23.95 -11.08
N PHE A 5 -65.74 22.82 -11.61
CA PHE A 5 -64.48 22.38 -12.23
C PHE A 5 -64.82 21.20 -13.19
N LYS A 6 -64.06 21.06 -14.29
CA LYS A 6 -64.07 19.91 -15.21
C LYS A 6 -63.14 18.80 -14.69
N THR A 7 -63.52 17.54 -14.82
CA THR A 7 -62.63 16.38 -14.64
C THR A 7 -62.45 15.70 -16.00
N SER A 8 -61.23 15.77 -16.54
CA SER A 8 -60.79 15.01 -17.71
C SER A 8 -59.87 13.89 -17.26
N ALA A 9 -60.12 12.67 -17.74
CA ALA A 9 -59.34 11.49 -17.45
C ALA A 9 -57.95 11.56 -18.13
N LEU A 10 -56.93 11.27 -17.33
CA LEU A 10 -55.51 11.28 -17.68
C LEU A 10 -55.08 9.84 -18.01
N CYS A 11 -54.77 9.55 -19.27
CA CYS A 11 -54.02 8.35 -19.65
C CYS A 11 -52.98 8.72 -20.72
N LEU A 12 -51.80 9.11 -20.28
CA LEU A 12 -50.58 9.16 -21.07
C LEU A 12 -49.43 8.66 -20.21
N LEU A 13 -49.16 7.36 -20.26
CA LEU A 13 -47.83 6.79 -19.99
C LEU A 13 -47.68 5.53 -20.85
N ALA A 14 -47.46 5.76 -22.15
CA ALA A 14 -46.85 4.75 -23.01
C ALA A 14 -45.42 4.55 -22.50
N LEU A 15 -45.11 3.29 -22.15
CA LEU A 15 -43.85 2.81 -21.59
C LEU A 15 -42.65 3.46 -22.28
N CYS A 16 -41.88 4.21 -21.49
CA CYS A 16 -40.48 4.47 -21.75
C CYS A 16 -39.77 3.15 -22.04
N GLY A 17 -39.30 2.99 -23.27
CA GLY A 17 -38.19 2.10 -23.56
C GLY A 17 -36.93 2.64 -22.87
N LEU A 18 -36.76 2.36 -21.58
CA LEU A 18 -35.44 2.39 -20.97
C LEU A 18 -34.80 1.05 -21.32
N GLN A 19 -33.99 1.08 -22.37
CA GLN A 19 -32.94 0.10 -22.59
C GLN A 19 -32.15 0.02 -21.26
N SER A 20 -32.32 -1.08 -20.53
CA SER A 20 -31.51 -1.33 -19.33
C SER A 20 -30.07 -1.29 -19.80
N ALA A 21 -29.31 -0.29 -19.34
CA ALA A 21 -27.88 -0.29 -19.47
C ALA A 21 -27.41 -1.60 -18.82
N THR A 22 -26.94 -2.53 -19.64
CA THR A 22 -26.27 -3.74 -19.16
C THR A 22 -25.11 -3.25 -18.30
N ALA A 23 -25.21 -3.43 -16.98
CA ALA A 23 -24.14 -3.10 -16.06
C ALA A 23 -22.84 -3.70 -16.61
N ALA A 24 -21.81 -2.87 -16.76
CA ALA A 24 -20.52 -3.34 -17.24
C ALA A 24 -20.06 -4.48 -16.33
N LYS A 25 -19.66 -5.60 -16.92
CA LYS A 25 -19.15 -6.71 -16.13
C LYS A 25 -17.79 -6.30 -15.56
N LEU A 26 -17.69 -6.36 -14.24
CA LEU A 26 -16.48 -6.00 -13.49
C LEU A 26 -15.66 -7.27 -13.21
N THR A 27 -14.36 -7.19 -13.42
CA THR A 27 -13.41 -8.23 -13.05
C THR A 27 -12.51 -7.72 -11.92
N PHE A 28 -12.55 -8.40 -10.77
CA PHE A 28 -11.68 -8.14 -9.63
C PHE A 28 -10.59 -9.21 -9.52
N ALA A 29 -9.34 -8.81 -9.31
CA ALA A 29 -8.22 -9.72 -9.12
C ALA A 29 -7.26 -9.22 -8.04
N VAL A 30 -6.65 -10.16 -7.33
CA VAL A 30 -5.63 -9.91 -6.30
C VAL A 30 -4.35 -10.65 -6.70
N SER A 31 -3.26 -9.91 -6.85
CA SER A 31 -1.98 -10.40 -7.38
C SER A 31 -0.81 -10.08 -6.43
N ASP A 32 0.28 -10.83 -6.60
CA ASP A 32 1.57 -10.54 -5.99
C ASP A 32 2.17 -9.25 -6.57
N VAL A 33 3.07 -8.64 -5.81
CA VAL A 33 3.92 -7.54 -6.28
C VAL A 33 5.34 -8.05 -6.58
N GLY A 34 6.07 -7.33 -7.42
CA GLY A 34 7.48 -7.62 -7.68
C GLY A 34 8.38 -7.13 -6.55
N GLU A 35 9.62 -7.62 -6.50
CA GLU A 35 10.61 -7.23 -5.48
C GLU A 35 10.88 -5.72 -5.45
N ASP A 36 10.76 -5.05 -6.60
CA ASP A 36 10.85 -3.59 -6.73
C ASP A 36 9.92 -2.82 -5.78
N ALA A 37 8.78 -3.40 -5.38
CA ALA A 37 7.87 -2.79 -4.41
C ALA A 37 8.50 -2.73 -3.01
N TYR A 38 9.19 -3.80 -2.59
CA TYR A 38 9.86 -3.88 -1.29
C TYR A 38 11.12 -3.01 -1.27
N THR A 39 11.88 -2.98 -2.37
CA THR A 39 12.96 -2.02 -2.56
C THR A 39 12.44 -0.58 -2.45
N ALA A 40 11.38 -0.23 -3.17
CA ALA A 40 10.83 1.11 -3.14
C ALA A 40 10.32 1.50 -1.74
N ALA A 41 9.71 0.58 -1.00
CA ALA A 41 9.31 0.80 0.40
C ALA A 41 10.52 1.08 1.30
N ASN A 42 11.61 0.32 1.15
CA ASN A 42 12.83 0.54 1.93
C ASN A 42 13.52 1.86 1.57
N LEU A 43 13.56 2.25 0.29
CA LEU A 43 14.08 3.56 -0.12
C LEU A 43 13.20 4.70 0.38
N ALA A 44 11.88 4.52 0.35
CA ALA A 44 10.96 5.48 0.93
C ALA A 44 11.27 5.75 2.41
N ARG A 45 11.61 4.68 3.16
CA ARG A 45 11.95 4.72 4.58
C ARG A 45 13.37 5.20 4.88
N ASN A 46 14.38 4.80 4.11
CA ASN A 46 15.79 4.99 4.52
C ASN A 46 16.69 5.58 3.45
N GLY A 47 16.25 5.65 2.19
CA GLY A 47 17.08 6.17 1.10
C GLY A 47 17.44 7.64 1.32
N GLU A 48 18.73 7.95 1.17
CA GLU A 48 19.31 9.30 1.33
C GLU A 48 19.07 9.92 2.72
N LEU A 49 18.94 9.09 3.76
CA LEU A 49 18.88 9.51 5.17
C LEU A 49 20.13 9.03 5.90
N SER A 50 20.56 9.73 6.95
CA SER A 50 21.61 9.26 7.87
C SER A 50 21.00 8.60 9.12
N VAL A 51 19.78 8.96 9.48
CA VAL A 51 18.97 8.39 10.55
C VAL A 51 18.01 7.40 9.92
N HIS A 52 18.22 6.12 10.17
CA HIS A 52 17.42 5.05 9.60
C HIS A 52 16.38 4.54 10.60
N ILE A 53 15.23 4.13 10.08
CA ILE A 53 14.31 3.23 10.78
C ILE A 53 14.55 1.79 10.28
N SER A 54 14.03 0.79 11.00
CA SER A 54 14.27 -0.61 10.66
C SER A 54 13.95 -0.90 9.19
N PRO A 55 14.88 -1.53 8.44
CA PRO A 55 14.60 -2.00 7.10
C PRO A 55 13.55 -3.11 7.16
N LEU A 56 12.77 -3.21 6.09
CA LEU A 56 11.67 -4.14 5.99
C LEU A 56 12.08 -5.37 5.18
N GLN A 57 11.90 -6.53 5.78
CA GLN A 57 12.00 -7.82 5.12
C GLN A 57 10.63 -8.27 4.62
N LYS A 58 10.60 -8.89 3.44
CA LYS A 58 9.36 -9.47 2.92
C LYS A 58 8.91 -10.64 3.81
N SER A 59 7.64 -10.64 4.18
CA SER A 59 7.00 -11.69 4.96
C SER A 59 5.90 -12.38 4.14
N GLU A 60 6.15 -13.63 3.74
CA GLU A 60 5.21 -14.42 2.93
C GLU A 60 3.90 -14.71 3.69
N ASP A 61 3.96 -14.77 5.02
CA ASP A 61 2.78 -14.93 5.88
C ASP A 61 1.87 -13.69 5.80
N ILE A 62 2.46 -12.49 5.84
CA ILE A 62 1.71 -11.23 5.67
C ILE A 62 1.14 -11.14 4.26
N VAL A 63 1.93 -11.47 3.23
CA VAL A 63 1.45 -11.49 1.83
C VAL A 63 0.25 -12.41 1.68
N THR A 64 0.35 -13.64 2.21
CA THR A 64 -0.72 -14.64 2.14
C THR A 64 -1.98 -14.16 2.86
N ALA A 65 -1.85 -13.67 4.08
CA ALA A 65 -2.96 -13.16 4.88
C ALA A 65 -3.63 -11.93 4.22
N LEU A 66 -2.84 -10.98 3.73
CA LEU A 66 -3.33 -9.78 3.05
C LEU A 66 -4.12 -10.15 1.78
N LYS A 67 -3.59 -11.06 0.94
CA LYS A 67 -4.29 -11.50 -0.27
C LYS A 67 -5.58 -12.24 0.05
N ALA A 68 -5.60 -13.07 1.10
CA ALA A 68 -6.82 -13.75 1.55
C ALA A 68 -7.88 -12.73 2.00
N ALA A 69 -7.47 -11.73 2.79
CA ALA A 69 -8.36 -10.68 3.27
C ALA A 69 -8.93 -9.82 2.12
N LEU A 70 -8.11 -9.43 1.13
CA LEU A 70 -8.55 -8.68 -0.05
C LEU A 70 -9.55 -9.47 -0.89
N ARG A 71 -9.37 -10.80 -1.04
CA ARG A 71 -10.31 -11.66 -1.79
C ARG A 71 -11.62 -11.89 -1.05
N ALA A 72 -11.57 -11.99 0.28
CA ALA A 72 -12.76 -12.15 1.11
C ALA A 72 -13.62 -10.87 1.13
N ASN A 73 -13.05 -9.73 0.78
CA ASN A 73 -13.73 -8.43 0.80
C ASN A 73 -13.54 -7.70 -0.53
N PRO A 74 -14.11 -8.21 -1.64
CA PRO A 74 -14.04 -7.55 -2.92
C PRO A 74 -14.76 -6.18 -2.85
N PRO A 75 -14.34 -5.21 -3.68
CA PRO A 75 -15.00 -3.92 -3.75
C PRO A 75 -16.48 -4.09 -4.12
N THR A 76 -17.34 -3.32 -3.45
CA THR A 76 -18.78 -3.27 -3.72
C THR A 76 -19.07 -2.06 -4.60
N GLY A 77 -19.81 -2.24 -5.70
CA GLY A 77 -20.25 -1.14 -6.57
C GLY A 77 -20.40 -1.58 -8.02
N ASP A 78 -20.90 -0.64 -8.84
CA ASP A 78 -21.20 -0.87 -10.26
C ASP A 78 -20.08 -0.39 -11.20
N ALA A 79 -19.01 0.20 -10.66
CA ALA A 79 -17.87 0.74 -11.41
C ALA A 79 -16.54 0.60 -10.65
N CYS A 80 -15.44 0.43 -11.39
CA CYS A 80 -14.09 0.35 -10.84
C CYS A 80 -13.59 1.71 -10.31
N ALA A 81 -14.12 2.83 -10.81
CA ALA A 81 -13.82 4.16 -10.25
C ALA A 81 -14.34 4.31 -8.82
N SER A 82 -15.39 3.55 -8.47
CA SER A 82 -15.98 3.48 -7.14
C SER A 82 -15.40 2.32 -6.32
N MET A 83 -14.23 1.80 -6.70
CA MET A 83 -13.48 0.79 -5.94
C MET A 83 -12.98 1.41 -4.62
N ALA A 84 -13.93 1.75 -3.75
CA ALA A 84 -13.74 1.84 -2.33
C ALA A 84 -13.56 0.41 -1.88
N LEU A 85 -12.30 -0.02 -1.81
CA LEU A 85 -11.99 -1.19 -1.03
C LEU A 85 -12.47 -0.94 0.40
N PRO A 86 -12.80 -2.01 1.14
CA PRO A 86 -13.33 -1.85 2.48
C PRO A 86 -12.42 -0.88 3.26
N THR A 87 -13.02 0.18 3.81
CA THR A 87 -12.32 1.22 4.59
C THR A 87 -11.48 0.66 5.73
N TYR A 88 -11.65 -0.63 6.03
CA TYR A 88 -10.77 -1.42 6.87
C TYR A 88 -9.31 -1.39 6.40
N PHE A 89 -9.00 -1.62 5.12
CA PHE A 89 -7.60 -1.71 4.66
C PHE A 89 -6.88 -0.38 4.69
N ASP A 90 -7.59 0.70 4.34
CA ASP A 90 -7.06 2.07 4.39
C ASP A 90 -6.75 2.51 5.85
N LYS A 91 -7.28 1.78 6.84
CA LYS A 91 -7.05 1.97 8.28
C LYS A 91 -6.09 0.97 8.91
N VAL A 92 -5.43 0.11 8.14
CA VAL A 92 -4.47 -0.87 8.71
C VAL A 92 -3.24 -1.11 7.84
N ALA A 93 -3.15 -0.47 6.68
CA ALA A 93 -2.10 -0.70 5.70
C ALA A 93 -1.77 0.59 4.93
N PHE A 94 -0.51 0.67 4.49
CA PHE A 94 -0.13 1.62 3.46
C PHE A 94 -0.87 1.26 2.17
N HIS A 95 -1.32 2.28 1.44
CA HIS A 95 -1.97 2.09 0.16
C HIS A 95 -1.62 3.16 -0.87
N ALA A 96 -1.58 2.77 -2.14
CA ALA A 96 -1.38 3.69 -3.26
C ALA A 96 -2.25 3.29 -4.45
N ARG A 97 -3.10 4.22 -4.90
CA ARG A 97 -3.97 4.02 -6.07
C ARG A 97 -3.22 4.34 -7.36
N TYR A 98 -3.46 3.57 -8.40
CA TYR A 98 -2.87 3.77 -9.72
C TYR A 98 -3.70 3.13 -10.84
N THR A 99 -3.41 3.52 -12.07
CA THR A 99 -3.97 2.87 -13.26
C THR A 99 -2.97 1.85 -13.79
N LYS A 100 -3.36 0.57 -13.81
CA LYS A 100 -2.53 -0.52 -14.32
C LYS A 100 -2.62 -0.56 -15.85
N GLY A 101 -1.50 -0.24 -16.49
CA GLY A 101 -1.27 -0.42 -17.93
C GLY A 101 -0.64 -1.79 -18.26
N THR A 102 0.05 -1.87 -19.40
CA THR A 102 0.73 -3.09 -19.88
C THR A 102 2.08 -3.32 -19.20
N THR A 103 2.82 -2.24 -18.94
CA THR A 103 3.99 -2.22 -18.07
C THR A 103 3.49 -2.01 -16.64
N GLY A 104 3.91 -2.85 -15.70
CA GLY A 104 3.47 -2.79 -14.29
C GLY A 104 3.67 -1.41 -13.63
N PRO A 105 3.20 -1.23 -12.38
CA PRO A 105 3.34 0.05 -11.69
C PRO A 105 4.80 0.44 -11.48
N ASN A 106 5.07 1.74 -11.56
CA ASN A 106 6.31 2.33 -11.05
C ASN A 106 6.20 2.49 -9.53
N TYR A 107 6.65 1.49 -8.77
CA TYR A 107 6.52 1.52 -7.31
C TYR A 107 7.21 2.73 -6.67
N ARG A 108 8.40 3.13 -7.15
CA ARG A 108 9.13 4.30 -6.63
C ARG A 108 8.29 5.58 -6.74
N GLU A 109 7.56 5.75 -7.85
CA GLU A 109 6.64 6.87 -8.03
C GLU A 109 5.44 6.78 -7.08
N LEU A 110 4.84 5.59 -6.91
CA LEU A 110 3.71 5.39 -5.98
C LEU A 110 4.08 5.75 -4.54
N PHE A 111 5.22 5.25 -4.05
CA PHE A 111 5.71 5.58 -2.70
C PHE A 111 6.11 7.06 -2.59
N GLN A 112 6.72 7.64 -3.62
CA GLN A 112 7.07 9.07 -3.63
C GLN A 112 5.82 9.95 -3.54
N THR A 113 4.78 9.64 -4.30
CA THR A 113 3.51 10.38 -4.25
C THR A 113 2.90 10.33 -2.86
N ALA A 114 2.83 9.14 -2.25
CA ALA A 114 2.27 8.98 -0.92
C ALA A 114 3.11 9.70 0.16
N LEU A 115 4.44 9.64 0.07
CA LEU A 115 5.35 10.41 0.93
C LEU A 115 5.06 11.90 0.83
N THR A 116 5.07 12.45 -0.39
CA THR A 116 4.84 13.88 -0.63
C THR A 116 3.49 14.32 -0.08
N GLN A 117 2.41 13.59 -0.37
CA GLN A 117 1.07 13.89 0.15
C GLN A 117 1.03 13.93 1.67
N GLY A 118 1.66 12.95 2.34
CA GLY A 118 1.72 12.91 3.80
C GLY A 118 2.57 14.04 4.39
N THR A 119 3.77 14.26 3.85
CA THR A 119 4.70 15.29 4.36
C THR A 119 4.25 16.71 4.08
N ASP A 120 3.36 16.93 3.11
CA ASP A 120 2.83 18.25 2.77
C ASP A 120 1.67 18.71 3.64
N LEU A 121 1.12 17.83 4.48
CA LEU A 121 0.12 18.19 5.48
C LEU A 121 0.63 19.32 6.38
N SER A 122 -0.21 20.31 6.67
CA SER A 122 0.14 21.40 7.59
C SER A 122 0.41 20.88 8.99
N GLN A 123 -0.28 19.81 9.40
CA GLN A 123 -0.12 19.14 10.69
C GLN A 123 1.27 18.48 10.82
N MET A 124 1.93 18.20 9.70
CA MET A 124 3.30 17.70 9.65
C MET A 124 4.35 18.83 9.70
N LYS A 125 3.97 20.11 9.79
CA LYS A 125 4.88 21.27 9.76
C LYS A 125 4.55 22.23 10.92
N PRO A 126 5.26 22.19 12.07
CA PRO A 126 6.49 21.43 12.38
C PRO A 126 6.21 19.97 12.75
N TYR A 127 7.22 19.26 13.26
CA TYR A 127 7.06 17.89 13.77
C TYR A 127 5.85 17.78 14.72
N PRO A 128 4.92 16.84 14.49
CA PRO A 128 3.69 16.76 15.28
C PRO A 128 3.96 16.44 16.74
N THR A 129 3.40 17.26 17.64
CA THR A 129 3.30 16.92 19.06
C THR A 129 2.01 16.16 19.37
N ASP A 130 0.99 16.33 18.54
CA ASP A 130 -0.25 15.57 18.56
C ASP A 130 -0.39 14.79 17.25
N TRP A 131 -0.21 13.48 17.32
CA TRP A 131 -0.30 12.61 16.16
C TRP A 131 -1.74 12.28 15.77
N GLU A 132 -2.72 12.46 16.67
CA GLU A 132 -4.12 12.14 16.39
C GLU A 132 -4.66 12.96 15.20
N GLU A 133 -4.32 14.25 15.12
CA GLU A 133 -4.70 15.09 13.98
C GLU A 133 -4.11 14.60 12.65
N VAL A 134 -2.87 14.12 12.65
CA VAL A 134 -2.21 13.56 11.47
C VAL A 134 -2.87 12.24 11.07
N TRP A 135 -3.15 11.36 12.03
CA TRP A 135 -3.84 10.09 11.81
C TRP A 135 -5.28 10.27 11.30
N ASN A 136 -5.94 11.39 11.62
CA ASN A 136 -7.27 11.71 11.11
C ASN A 136 -7.27 12.20 9.65
N GLN A 137 -6.11 12.50 9.06
CA GLN A 137 -5.96 12.79 7.63
C GLN A 137 -5.57 11.52 6.88
N GLU A 138 -6.24 11.21 5.76
CA GLU A 138 -5.96 10.00 4.95
C GLU A 138 -4.47 9.92 4.57
N ALA A 139 -3.90 11.00 4.05
CA ALA A 139 -2.48 11.06 3.68
C ALA A 139 -1.54 10.91 4.90
N GLY A 140 -1.95 11.40 6.07
CA GLY A 140 -1.16 11.35 7.29
C GLY A 140 -1.15 9.95 7.90
N ALA A 141 -2.31 9.30 7.97
CA ALA A 141 -2.42 7.89 8.33
C ALA A 141 -1.64 6.99 7.37
N ASN A 142 -1.76 7.23 6.07
CA ASN A 142 -1.05 6.45 5.05
C ASN A 142 0.48 6.58 5.17
N LEU A 143 0.97 7.80 5.41
CA LEU A 143 2.39 8.06 5.72
C LEU A 143 2.83 7.33 6.99
N ALA A 144 2.01 7.37 8.04
CA ALA A 144 2.30 6.70 9.29
C ALA A 144 2.34 5.17 9.15
N TYR A 145 1.49 4.58 8.28
CA TYR A 145 1.58 3.16 7.93
C TYR A 145 2.88 2.80 7.21
N LEU A 146 3.39 3.68 6.35
CA LEU A 146 4.64 3.45 5.63
C LEU A 146 5.86 3.56 6.55
N LEU A 147 5.86 4.55 7.45
CA LEU A 147 7.04 4.98 8.20
C LEU A 147 7.05 4.49 9.65
N TRP A 148 6.20 3.53 10.01
CA TRP A 148 6.19 2.96 11.35
C TRP A 148 7.52 2.27 11.67
N SER A 149 8.27 2.89 12.57
CA SER A 149 9.68 2.59 12.84
C SER A 149 9.92 1.25 13.54
N THR A 150 8.90 0.74 14.23
CA THR A 150 9.04 -0.50 15.03
C THR A 150 8.87 -1.79 14.23
N SER A 151 8.35 -1.72 12.99
CA SER A 151 8.19 -2.92 12.16
C SER A 151 9.46 -3.26 11.40
N THR A 152 9.76 -4.55 11.32
CA THR A 152 10.87 -5.13 10.54
C THR A 152 10.41 -5.94 9.35
N GLU A 153 9.11 -6.19 9.22
CA GLU A 153 8.54 -7.00 8.15
C GLU A 153 7.41 -6.28 7.42
N ILE A 154 7.25 -6.64 6.15
CA ILE A 154 6.23 -6.10 5.25
C ILE A 154 5.71 -7.20 4.33
N GLY A 155 4.41 -7.15 4.02
CA GLY A 155 3.83 -7.92 2.94
C GLY A 155 2.95 -7.03 2.08
N CYS A 156 3.14 -7.09 0.76
CA CYS A 156 2.41 -6.25 -0.19
C CYS A 156 1.62 -7.08 -1.19
N ALA A 157 0.49 -6.54 -1.65
CA ALA A 157 -0.35 -7.13 -2.69
C ALA A 157 -1.03 -6.03 -3.51
N THR A 158 -1.35 -6.34 -4.76
CA THR A 158 -2.18 -5.47 -5.59
C THR A 158 -3.59 -6.01 -5.69
N ALA A 159 -4.57 -5.14 -5.49
CA ALA A 159 -5.97 -5.36 -5.85
C ALA A 159 -6.28 -4.59 -7.14
N THR A 160 -6.83 -5.24 -8.16
CA THR A 160 -7.19 -4.61 -9.44
C THR A 160 -8.65 -4.83 -9.78
N CYS A 161 -9.31 -3.79 -10.27
CA CYS A 161 -10.63 -3.84 -10.87
C CYS A 161 -10.55 -3.39 -12.33
N LYS A 162 -11.14 -4.18 -13.22
CA LYS A 162 -11.24 -3.88 -14.65
C LYS A 162 -12.70 -3.93 -15.09
N GLU A 163 -13.12 -2.94 -15.87
CA GLU A 163 -14.40 -2.97 -16.60
C GLU A 163 -14.16 -3.61 -17.97
N ASP A 164 -15.06 -4.46 -18.44
CA ASP A 164 -14.88 -5.18 -19.72
C ASP A 164 -14.64 -4.25 -20.93
N ALA A 165 -15.13 -3.01 -20.87
CA ALA A 165 -14.95 -2.00 -21.91
C ALA A 165 -13.59 -1.27 -21.87
N ASP A 166 -12.84 -1.37 -20.76
CA ASP A 166 -11.62 -0.61 -20.55
C ASP A 166 -10.37 -1.40 -20.94
N GLU A 167 -9.40 -0.71 -21.54
CA GLU A 167 -8.07 -1.29 -21.79
C GLU A 167 -7.20 -1.32 -20.53
N LYS A 168 -7.45 -0.40 -19.59
CA LYS A 168 -6.70 -0.22 -18.35
C LYS A 168 -7.53 -0.70 -17.15
N ALA A 169 -6.85 -1.12 -16.09
CA ALA A 169 -7.50 -1.49 -14.84
C ALA A 169 -7.20 -0.44 -13.76
N ASN A 170 -8.17 -0.15 -12.90
CA ASN A 170 -7.92 0.57 -11.66
C ASN A 170 -7.25 -0.39 -10.69
N ALA A 171 -6.23 0.07 -9.97
CA ALA A 171 -5.43 -0.75 -9.10
C ALA A 171 -5.08 -0.01 -7.82
N VAL A 172 -4.91 -0.78 -6.75
CA VAL A 172 -4.43 -0.30 -5.47
C VAL A 172 -3.36 -1.25 -4.97
N LEU A 173 -2.17 -0.70 -4.69
CA LEU A 173 -1.12 -1.36 -3.93
C LEU A 173 -1.48 -1.28 -2.46
N TYR A 174 -1.45 -2.40 -1.74
CA TYR A 174 -1.49 -2.44 -0.28
C TYR A 174 -0.19 -3.01 0.25
N CYS A 175 0.31 -2.44 1.34
CA CYS A 175 1.44 -2.96 2.08
C CYS A 175 1.14 -2.93 3.58
N GLN A 176 1.22 -4.10 4.22
CA GLN A 176 0.96 -4.26 5.64
C GLN A 176 2.26 -4.60 6.38
N LEU A 177 2.41 -4.04 7.57
CA LEU A 177 3.53 -4.28 8.48
C LEU A 177 3.16 -5.36 9.53
N VAL A 178 4.15 -6.10 10.07
CA VAL A 178 3.91 -7.17 11.07
C VAL A 178 3.41 -6.60 12.40
N ASP A 179 4.06 -5.54 12.87
CA ASP A 179 3.61 -4.75 14.02
C ASP A 179 2.77 -3.59 13.52
N LYS A 180 1.50 -3.88 13.25
CA LYS A 180 0.54 -2.90 12.75
C LYS A 180 0.62 -1.62 13.60
N PRO A 181 0.72 -0.45 12.97
CA PRO A 181 0.74 0.81 13.69
C PRO A 181 -0.43 0.93 14.64
N LYS A 182 -0.13 1.37 15.86
CA LYS A 182 -1.18 1.75 16.81
C LYS A 182 -1.64 3.14 16.39
N THR A 183 -2.91 3.28 16.00
CA THR A 183 -3.52 4.58 15.70
C THR A 183 -3.24 5.56 16.84
N ASN A 184 -2.91 6.80 16.51
CA ASN A 184 -2.48 7.87 17.43
C ASN A 184 -1.06 7.70 18.01
N GLY A 185 -0.35 6.62 17.68
CA GLY A 185 1.05 6.44 18.03
C GLY A 185 1.98 7.29 17.17
N THR A 186 3.14 7.65 17.71
CA THR A 186 4.22 8.32 16.99
C THR A 186 4.94 7.33 16.07
N PRO A 187 4.89 7.50 14.73
CA PRO A 187 5.43 6.51 13.81
C PRO A 187 6.97 6.49 13.76
N PHE A 188 7.60 7.65 13.93
CA PHE A 188 9.05 7.85 13.85
C PHE A 188 9.48 9.03 14.73
N THR A 189 10.79 9.17 14.97
CA THR A 189 11.35 10.22 15.83
C THR A 189 11.41 11.59 15.15
N GLU A 190 11.53 12.66 15.93
CA GLU A 190 11.74 14.02 15.41
C GLU A 190 13.06 14.14 14.62
N GLU A 191 14.08 13.39 15.01
CA GLU A 191 15.38 13.36 14.32
C GLU A 191 15.23 12.80 12.89
N TYR A 192 14.57 11.64 12.76
CA TYR A 192 14.24 11.04 11.48
C TYR A 192 13.37 11.97 10.62
N TYR A 193 12.37 12.62 11.23
CA TYR A 193 11.52 13.59 10.55
C TYR A 193 12.32 14.74 9.93
N LYS A 194 13.30 15.31 10.64
CA LYS A 194 14.09 16.44 10.15
C LYS A 194 14.86 16.08 8.88
N GLU A 195 15.41 14.86 8.82
CA GLU A 195 16.08 14.38 7.61
C GLU A 195 15.10 14.06 6.49
N LEU A 196 13.98 13.42 6.79
CA LEU A 196 12.93 13.13 5.81
C LEU A 196 12.44 14.40 5.12
N MET A 197 12.18 15.47 5.89
CA MET A 197 11.77 16.77 5.35
C MET A 197 12.89 17.50 4.60
N GLY A 198 14.15 17.20 4.94
CA GLY A 198 15.34 17.71 4.27
C GLY A 198 15.72 16.96 2.99
N ARG A 199 15.13 15.79 2.74
CA ARG A 199 15.46 14.92 1.62
C ARG A 199 15.06 15.53 0.28
N LYS A 200 16.03 15.71 -0.61
CA LYS A 200 15.85 16.35 -1.94
C LYS A 200 15.89 15.38 -3.10
N VAL A 201 16.58 14.26 -2.94
CA VAL A 201 16.69 13.23 -3.97
C VAL A 201 15.33 12.52 -4.04
N PRO A 202 14.72 12.38 -5.23
CA PRO A 202 13.47 11.62 -5.39
C PRO A 202 13.75 10.11 -5.39
N LEU A 203 12.77 9.31 -4.98
CA LEU A 203 12.93 7.83 -4.96
C LEU A 203 13.31 7.24 -6.32
N SER A 204 12.98 7.90 -7.43
CA SER A 204 13.35 7.45 -8.79
C SER A 204 14.84 7.56 -9.11
N GLN A 205 15.59 8.37 -8.36
CA GLN A 205 17.02 8.60 -8.55
C GLN A 205 17.90 7.89 -7.51
N MET A 206 17.29 7.43 -6.41
CA MET A 206 17.96 6.69 -5.36
C MET A 206 18.39 5.31 -5.83
N LYS A 207 19.48 4.81 -5.29
CA LYS A 207 19.99 3.47 -5.60
C LYS A 207 19.85 2.53 -4.41
N GLU A 208 19.87 1.23 -4.67
CA GLU A 208 19.70 0.22 -3.63
C GLU A 208 20.89 0.16 -2.66
N ASP A 209 22.10 0.50 -3.11
CA ASP A 209 23.32 0.58 -2.28
C ASP A 209 23.22 1.65 -1.19
N GLU A 210 22.35 2.65 -1.36
CA GLU A 210 22.07 3.66 -0.33
C GLU A 210 21.37 3.06 0.91
N LEU A 211 20.81 1.84 0.81
CA LEU A 211 20.20 1.15 1.95
C LEU A 211 21.23 0.49 2.89
N GLU A 212 22.50 0.36 2.50
CA GLU A 212 23.50 -0.42 3.24
C GLU A 212 24.15 0.33 4.42
N VAL A 213 23.84 1.61 4.64
CA VAL A 213 24.60 2.50 5.56
C VAL A 213 24.37 2.20 7.07
N SER A 214 23.57 1.20 7.45
CA SER A 214 23.16 0.96 8.85
C SER A 214 23.78 -0.28 9.54
N ALA A 215 24.91 -0.82 9.09
CA ALA A 215 25.61 -1.88 9.84
C ALA A 215 26.42 -1.37 11.07
N GLY A 216 26.03 -0.24 11.66
CA GLY A 216 26.64 0.33 12.86
C GLY A 216 25.73 0.17 14.09
N ALA A 217 26.20 -0.63 15.06
CA ALA A 217 25.65 -0.82 16.42
C ALA A 217 24.45 -1.77 16.60
N SER A 218 24.57 -3.01 16.13
CA SER A 218 24.28 -4.26 16.88
C SER A 218 24.04 -5.38 15.88
N SER A 219 25.14 -5.96 15.40
CA SER A 219 25.13 -7.29 14.78
C SER A 219 24.75 -8.32 15.84
N ILE A 220 23.45 -8.50 16.06
CA ILE A 220 22.96 -9.80 16.53
C ILE A 220 23.28 -10.75 15.40
N ALA A 221 24.25 -11.63 15.64
CA ALA A 221 24.66 -12.67 14.73
C ALA A 221 23.42 -13.45 14.25
N ALA A 222 23.05 -13.25 13.00
CA ALA A 222 22.28 -14.25 12.28
C ALA A 222 23.15 -15.52 12.29
N PRO A 223 22.65 -16.69 12.72
CA PRO A 223 23.38 -17.92 12.55
C PRO A 223 23.39 -18.22 11.06
N SER A 224 24.40 -17.72 10.36
CA SER A 224 24.70 -18.12 8.99
C SER A 224 25.02 -19.61 9.04
N GLY A 225 24.07 -20.42 8.60
CA GLY A 225 24.29 -21.84 8.34
C GLY A 225 25.43 -21.99 7.35
N LEU A 226 26.62 -22.31 7.86
CA LEU A 226 27.71 -22.88 7.10
C LEU A 226 27.25 -24.28 6.65
N LEU A 227 26.61 -24.35 5.48
CA LEU A 227 26.53 -25.58 4.70
C LEU A 227 27.94 -25.87 4.17
N ALA A 228 28.80 -26.39 5.05
CA ALA A 228 30.05 -27.02 4.65
C ALA A 228 29.74 -28.40 4.08
N SER A 229 30.14 -28.56 2.83
CA SER A 229 30.05 -29.74 1.98
C SER A 229 30.75 -30.98 2.55
N LEU A 230 30.04 -32.11 2.48
CA LEU A 230 30.40 -33.36 1.80
C LEU A 230 31.75 -34.07 2.08
N VAL A 231 31.59 -35.39 2.35
CA VAL A 231 32.50 -36.55 2.22
C VAL A 231 33.44 -36.90 3.38
N ALA A 232 33.09 -37.99 4.08
CA ALA A 232 34.05 -39.01 4.51
C ALA A 232 33.36 -40.38 4.54
N ILE A 233 33.51 -41.15 3.45
CA ILE A 233 33.33 -42.61 3.46
C ILE A 233 34.69 -43.19 3.78
N MET A 234 34.83 -43.88 4.92
CA MET A 234 35.92 -44.84 5.12
C MET A 234 35.32 -46.14 5.67
N ALA A 235 35.29 -47.14 4.80
CA ALA A 235 35.15 -48.54 5.15
C ALA A 235 36.39 -48.98 5.93
N THR A 236 36.20 -49.83 6.95
CA THR A 236 37.28 -50.69 7.46
C THR A 236 36.77 -52.12 7.51
N ILE A 237 37.37 -52.94 6.65
CA ILE A 237 37.31 -54.40 6.65
C ILE A 237 38.38 -54.89 7.64
N ALA A 238 37.99 -55.92 8.39
CA ALA A 238 38.70 -56.87 9.25
C ALA A 238 40.24 -56.86 9.35
N ALA A 239 40.69 -57.15 10.57
CA ALA A 239 41.68 -58.20 10.86
C ALA A 239 41.21 -58.99 12.10
#